data_AF-A0A7C0TXC3-F1
#
_entry.id   AF-A0A7C0TXC3-F1
#
_cell.length_a   1.000
_cell.length_b   1.000
_cell.length_c   1.000
_cell.angle_alpha   90.00
_cell.angle_beta   90.00
_cell.angle_gamma   90.00
#
_symmetry.space_group_name_H-M   'P 1'
#
loop_
_entity.id
_entity.type
_entity.pdbx_description
1 polymer ?
#
loop_
_entity_poly.entity_id
_entity_poly.type
_entity_poly.pdbx_seq_one_letter_code
_entity_poly.pdbx_strand_id
1 'polypeptide(L)'
;DILSHDIINLVKELTQQGLNVLIVLNTVVRAIHVYKKMKQYVETTPILIHGRFIRSVKERKVDEVKKCIEKDQGCLVISTQVLEAGVNLSFDVLITEIASLESLIQRFGRVLRSKEHILSNRSKYALGIISVSKESMKSAYAVYGKQVIDKVRDMLIQIYHRGRSLCKDTRLTQTLKPIGKEMCIDWRYGVSGPHVVSIYNVLSQIDSLMYSYVNILNEYLNDFKSLIDSLYVNTYASMLIGECMSGILENLETKLGSSPIRESALIPLVVFRDKEPLDVVEVSANYLKGYWRKIVGQEPKAVLRICLYDIDQCFHYSLNLRVLDIRIWDYIEKPLTTTYKVISKVCNKVSRCLKQYSERINISLLGLKCVGGYDEEYGLNP
;
A
#
# COMPACT_ATOMS: atom_id res chain seq x y z
N ASP A 1 -19.82 2.19 -9.41
CA ASP A 1 -18.84 2.19 -8.30
C ASP A 1 -18.61 0.75 -7.87
N ILE A 2 -17.52 0.42 -7.16
CA ILE A 2 -17.30 -0.97 -6.65
C ILE A 2 -18.44 -1.42 -5.71
N LEU A 3 -19.12 -0.48 -5.06
CA LEU A 3 -20.28 -0.76 -4.21
C LEU A 3 -21.63 -0.62 -4.92
N SER A 4 -21.67 -0.55 -6.26
CA SER A 4 -22.96 -0.61 -6.95
C SER A 4 -23.61 -1.98 -6.79
N HIS A 5 -24.94 -2.04 -6.83
CA HIS A 5 -25.68 -3.30 -6.76
C HIS A 5 -25.22 -4.31 -7.80
N ASP A 6 -24.93 -3.87 -9.03
CA ASP A 6 -24.45 -4.77 -10.10
C ASP A 6 -23.13 -5.45 -9.74
N ILE A 7 -22.17 -4.72 -9.17
CA ILE A 7 -20.87 -5.29 -8.79
C ILE A 7 -21.00 -6.19 -7.56
N ILE A 8 -21.82 -5.80 -6.58
CA ILE A 8 -22.07 -6.63 -5.40
C ILE A 8 -22.72 -7.96 -5.80
N ASN A 9 -23.73 -7.92 -6.67
CA ASN A 9 -24.40 -9.12 -7.18
C ASN A 9 -23.44 -9.99 -8.00
N LEU A 10 -22.62 -9.37 -8.85
CA LEU A 10 -21.59 -10.09 -9.59
C LEU A 10 -20.60 -10.80 -8.65
N VAL A 11 -20.08 -10.12 -7.64
CA VAL A 11 -19.16 -10.71 -6.66
C VAL A 11 -19.84 -11.90 -5.95
N LYS A 12 -21.12 -11.75 -5.59
CA LYS A 12 -21.90 -12.84 -4.99
C LYS A 12 -22.00 -14.05 -5.93
N GLU A 13 -22.38 -13.84 -7.18
CA GLU A 13 -22.52 -14.91 -8.18
C GLU A 13 -21.18 -15.62 -8.44
N LEU A 14 -20.09 -14.86 -8.61
CA LEU A 14 -18.77 -15.42 -8.90
C LEU A 14 -18.23 -16.24 -7.73
N THR A 15 -18.38 -15.74 -6.50
CA THR A 15 -17.94 -16.47 -5.30
C THR A 15 -18.77 -17.73 -5.06
N GLN A 16 -20.09 -17.70 -5.33
CA GLN A 16 -20.95 -18.90 -5.27
C GLN A 16 -20.60 -19.95 -6.33
N GLN A 17 -20.00 -19.54 -7.45
CA GLN A 17 -19.47 -20.44 -8.49
C GLN A 17 -18.10 -21.03 -8.13
N GLY A 18 -17.55 -20.72 -6.95
CA GLY A 18 -16.25 -21.21 -6.51
C GLY A 18 -15.07 -20.34 -6.93
N LEU A 19 -15.29 -19.20 -7.59
CA LEU A 19 -14.22 -18.36 -8.13
C LEU A 19 -13.58 -17.48 -7.05
N ASN A 20 -12.27 -17.29 -7.17
CA ASN A 20 -11.48 -16.44 -6.30
C ASN A 20 -11.46 -15.00 -6.84
N VAL A 21 -12.06 -14.09 -6.08
CA VAL A 21 -12.23 -12.67 -6.42
C VAL A 21 -11.29 -11.82 -5.58
N LEU A 22 -10.45 -11.03 -6.23
CA LEU A 22 -9.62 -10.00 -5.62
C LEU A 22 -10.19 -8.61 -5.91
N ILE A 23 -10.47 -7.83 -4.87
CA ILE A 23 -10.83 -6.42 -4.96
C ILE A 23 -9.66 -5.56 -4.48
N VAL A 24 -9.08 -4.72 -5.34
CA VAL A 24 -7.95 -3.83 -4.99
C VAL A 24 -8.35 -2.37 -4.99
N LEU A 25 -8.21 -1.73 -3.82
CA LEU A 25 -8.56 -0.33 -3.57
C LEU A 25 -7.28 0.50 -3.35
N ASN A 26 -7.30 1.77 -3.72
CA ASN A 26 -6.09 2.59 -3.64
C ASN A 26 -5.75 3.03 -2.20
N THR A 27 -6.74 3.09 -1.31
CA THR A 27 -6.56 3.58 0.07
C THR A 27 -7.12 2.62 1.11
N VAL A 28 -6.49 2.59 2.29
CA VAL A 28 -6.91 1.74 3.41
C VAL A 28 -8.33 2.06 3.87
N VAL A 29 -8.68 3.34 3.95
CA VAL A 29 -10.04 3.78 4.36
C VAL A 29 -11.09 3.23 3.39
N ARG A 30 -10.80 3.26 2.08
CA ARG A 30 -11.70 2.71 1.06
C ARG A 30 -11.80 1.19 1.17
N ALA A 31 -10.69 0.49 1.39
CA ALA A 31 -10.67 -0.96 1.57
C ALA A 31 -11.51 -1.39 2.79
N ILE A 32 -11.36 -0.74 3.94
CA ILE A 32 -12.17 -1.01 5.15
C ILE A 32 -13.66 -0.74 4.88
N HIS A 33 -13.99 0.35 4.19
CA HIS A 33 -15.38 0.69 3.86
C HIS A 33 -16.01 -0.37 2.94
N VAL A 34 -15.31 -0.75 1.87
CA VAL A 34 -15.77 -1.79 0.94
C VAL A 34 -15.89 -3.13 1.64
N TYR A 35 -14.93 -3.49 2.50
CA TYR A 35 -14.99 -4.70 3.33
C TYR A 35 -16.25 -4.78 4.18
N LYS A 36 -16.54 -3.72 4.96
CA LYS A 36 -17.73 -3.66 5.82
C LYS A 36 -19.01 -3.84 5.02
N LYS A 37 -19.09 -3.26 3.82
CA LYS A 37 -20.26 -3.39 2.94
C LYS A 37 -20.36 -4.78 2.32
N MET A 38 -19.28 -5.31 1.77
CA MET A 38 -19.28 -6.65 1.17
C MET A 38 -19.63 -7.74 2.19
N LYS A 39 -19.14 -7.62 3.43
CA LYS A 39 -19.47 -8.53 4.53
C LYS A 39 -20.98 -8.56 4.85
N GLN A 40 -21.74 -7.51 4.52
CA GLN A 40 -23.19 -7.46 4.72
C GLN A 40 -23.99 -8.10 3.59
N TYR A 41 -23.43 -8.18 2.38
CA TYR A 41 -24.17 -8.56 1.17
C TYR A 41 -23.74 -9.89 0.55
N VAL A 42 -22.54 -10.38 0.89
CA VAL A 42 -21.96 -11.61 0.33
C VAL A 42 -21.90 -12.68 1.43
N GLU A 43 -22.31 -13.90 1.09
CA GLU A 43 -22.30 -15.06 2.01
C GLU A 43 -20.88 -15.51 2.35
N THR A 44 -19.98 -15.51 1.37
CA THR A 44 -18.54 -15.73 1.57
C THR A 44 -17.97 -14.61 2.43
N THR A 45 -17.44 -14.97 3.60
CA THR A 45 -16.80 -13.99 4.48
C THR A 45 -15.56 -13.41 3.80
N PRO A 46 -15.53 -12.09 3.52
CA PRO A 46 -14.37 -11.48 2.88
C PRO A 46 -13.15 -11.50 3.81
N ILE A 47 -11.96 -11.49 3.22
CA ILE A 47 -10.68 -11.31 3.93
C ILE A 47 -10.13 -9.92 3.58
N LEU A 48 -9.89 -9.08 4.59
CA LEU A 48 -9.29 -7.75 4.43
C LEU A 48 -7.78 -7.78 4.70
N ILE A 49 -6.97 -7.27 3.76
CA ILE A 49 -5.50 -7.12 3.91
C ILE A 49 -5.05 -5.72 3.48
N HIS A 50 -4.21 -5.06 4.26
CA HIS A 50 -3.62 -3.77 3.88
C HIS A 50 -2.43 -3.40 4.78
N GLY A 51 -1.76 -2.28 4.47
CA GLY A 51 -0.50 -1.88 5.13
C GLY A 51 -0.61 -1.58 6.62
N ARG A 52 -1.79 -1.22 7.12
CA ARG A 52 -2.05 -0.84 8.52
C ARG A 52 -2.33 -2.01 9.48
N PHE A 53 -2.05 -3.25 9.07
CA PHE A 53 -1.98 -4.38 10.00
C PHE A 53 -0.55 -4.55 10.49
N ILE A 54 -0.40 -4.95 11.75
CA ILE A 54 0.89 -5.44 12.25
C ILE A 54 1.35 -6.67 11.47
N ARG A 55 2.64 -6.95 11.48
CA ARG A 55 3.25 -8.02 10.68
C ARG A 55 2.64 -9.38 10.97
N SER A 56 2.52 -9.75 12.24
CA SER A 56 1.95 -11.04 12.65
C SER A 56 0.52 -11.26 12.13
N VAL A 57 -0.32 -10.22 12.12
CA VAL A 57 -1.69 -10.28 11.58
C VAL A 57 -1.69 -10.32 10.04
N LYS A 58 -0.77 -9.61 9.37
CA LYS A 58 -0.62 -9.71 7.91
C LYS A 58 -0.25 -11.13 7.49
N GLU A 59 0.71 -11.76 8.18
CA GLU A 59 1.14 -13.14 7.92
C GLU A 59 -0.04 -14.11 8.09
N ARG A 60 -0.77 -14.01 9.21
CA ARG A 60 -1.97 -14.82 9.45
C ARG A 60 -3.03 -14.67 8.35
N LYS A 61 -3.34 -13.44 7.97
CA LYS A 61 -4.33 -13.16 6.90
C LYS A 61 -3.88 -13.65 5.54
N VAL A 62 -2.59 -13.56 5.21
CA VAL A 62 -2.04 -14.15 3.97
C VAL A 62 -2.23 -15.67 3.97
N ASP A 63 -2.01 -16.34 5.09
CA ASP A 63 -2.24 -17.77 5.20
C ASP A 63 -3.74 -18.14 5.17
N GLU A 64 -4.61 -17.30 5.72
CA GLU A 64 -6.07 -17.42 5.54
C GLU A 64 -6.46 -17.34 4.06
N VAL A 65 -5.88 -16.40 3.30
CA VAL A 65 -6.12 -16.28 1.85
C VAL A 65 -5.66 -17.52 1.11
N LYS A 66 -4.46 -18.06 1.40
CA LYS A 66 -3.97 -19.30 0.77
C LYS A 66 -4.95 -20.46 1.01
N LYS A 67 -5.32 -20.69 2.26
CA LYS A 67 -6.28 -21.75 2.63
C LYS A 67 -7.65 -21.55 2.00
N CYS A 68 -8.09 -20.30 1.86
CA CYS A 68 -9.35 -19.94 1.22
C CYS A 68 -9.35 -20.29 -0.27
N ILE A 69 -8.27 -19.98 -0.98
CA ILE A 69 -8.09 -20.31 -2.41
C ILE A 69 -7.98 -21.83 -2.61
N GLU A 70 -7.24 -22.53 -1.75
CA GLU A 70 -7.05 -24.00 -1.84
C GLU A 70 -8.35 -24.79 -1.66
N LYS A 71 -9.34 -24.25 -0.94
CA LYS A 71 -10.63 -24.92 -0.71
C LYS A 71 -11.54 -24.98 -1.95
N ASP A 72 -11.28 -24.16 -2.96
CA ASP A 72 -12.07 -24.13 -4.22
C ASP A 72 -13.58 -23.89 -4.02
N GLN A 73 -13.95 -23.18 -2.94
CA GLN A 73 -15.33 -22.84 -2.58
C GLN A 73 -15.66 -21.36 -2.82
N GLY A 74 -14.79 -20.65 -3.54
CA GLY A 74 -14.88 -19.21 -3.77
C GLY A 74 -14.26 -18.43 -2.62
N CYS A 75 -13.39 -17.49 -2.97
CA CYS A 75 -12.69 -16.66 -2.01
C CYS A 75 -12.87 -15.19 -2.36
N LEU A 76 -13.20 -14.34 -1.38
CA LEU A 76 -13.28 -12.90 -1.59
C LEU A 76 -12.19 -12.20 -0.78
N VAL A 77 -11.23 -11.61 -1.48
CA VAL A 77 -10.13 -10.86 -0.86
C VAL A 77 -10.26 -9.39 -1.20
N ILE A 78 -10.22 -8.54 -0.18
CA ILE A 78 -10.27 -7.08 -0.31
C ILE A 78 -8.94 -6.54 0.18
N SER A 79 -8.22 -5.85 -0.70
CA SER A 79 -6.85 -5.43 -0.42
C SER A 79 -6.52 -4.03 -0.92
N THR A 80 -5.40 -3.49 -0.43
CA THR A 80 -4.71 -2.36 -1.06
C THR A 80 -3.49 -2.87 -1.85
N GLN A 81 -2.52 -2.01 -2.15
CA GLN A 81 -1.32 -2.36 -2.93
C GLN A 81 -0.40 -3.42 -2.26
N VAL A 82 -0.75 -3.92 -1.06
CA VAL A 82 0.08 -4.87 -0.31
C VAL A 82 0.24 -6.22 -1.02
N LEU A 83 -0.74 -6.62 -1.83
CA LEU A 83 -0.65 -7.86 -2.62
C LEU A 83 0.00 -7.66 -4.01
N GLU A 84 0.45 -6.44 -4.35
CA GLU A 84 1.03 -6.13 -5.67
C GLU A 84 2.46 -6.71 -5.82
N ALA A 85 3.25 -6.85 -4.75
CA ALA A 85 4.61 -7.40 -4.77
C ALA A 85 4.87 -8.36 -3.59
N GLY A 86 5.58 -9.47 -3.84
CA GLY A 86 6.12 -10.35 -2.78
C GLY A 86 5.26 -11.55 -2.32
N VAL A 87 3.99 -11.66 -2.73
CA VAL A 87 3.13 -12.80 -2.34
C VAL A 87 2.68 -13.58 -3.58
N ASN A 88 2.91 -14.90 -3.64
CA ASN A 88 2.54 -15.75 -4.78
C ASN A 88 1.07 -16.24 -4.68
N LEU A 89 0.12 -15.33 -4.87
CA LEU A 89 -1.32 -15.63 -4.92
C LEU A 89 -1.85 -15.37 -6.33
N SER A 90 -2.75 -16.24 -6.80
CA SER A 90 -3.44 -16.12 -8.09
C SER A 90 -4.94 -16.09 -7.84
N PHE A 91 -5.64 -15.21 -8.56
CA PHE A 91 -7.08 -15.05 -8.51
C PHE A 91 -7.70 -15.26 -9.90
N ASP A 92 -8.99 -15.59 -9.92
CA ASP A 92 -9.77 -15.77 -11.15
C ASP A 92 -10.32 -14.43 -11.66
N VAL A 93 -10.64 -13.53 -10.73
CA VAL A 93 -11.29 -12.25 -10.99
C VAL A 93 -10.57 -11.12 -10.25
N LEU A 94 -10.32 -10.02 -10.94
CA LEU A 94 -9.84 -8.77 -10.35
C LEU A 94 -10.88 -7.67 -10.55
N ILE A 95 -11.25 -7.02 -9.46
CA ILE A 95 -12.01 -5.78 -9.46
C ILE A 95 -11.09 -4.72 -8.83
N THR A 96 -10.78 -3.65 -9.54
CA THR A 96 -9.84 -2.66 -9.03
C THR A 96 -10.28 -1.24 -9.31
N GLU A 97 -9.94 -0.32 -8.42
CA GLU A 97 -10.02 1.11 -8.73
C GLU A 97 -8.98 1.48 -9.78
N ILE A 98 -9.28 2.49 -10.61
CA ILE A 98 -8.27 3.09 -11.47
C ILE A 98 -7.03 3.49 -10.66
N ALA A 99 -5.85 3.26 -11.21
CA ALA A 99 -4.56 3.56 -10.61
C ALA A 99 -3.58 4.02 -11.70
N SER A 100 -2.32 4.27 -11.34
CA SER A 100 -1.27 4.46 -12.35
C SER A 100 -1.18 3.23 -13.26
N LEU A 101 -0.62 3.40 -14.46
CA LEU A 101 -0.54 2.31 -15.43
C LEU A 101 0.28 1.12 -14.89
N GLU A 102 1.36 1.41 -14.17
CA GLU A 102 2.24 0.40 -13.57
C GLU A 102 1.50 -0.39 -12.50
N SER A 103 0.77 0.28 -11.60
CA SER A 103 -0.05 -0.39 -10.58
C SER A 103 -1.13 -1.24 -11.22
N LEU A 104 -1.82 -0.77 -12.27
CA LEU A 104 -2.81 -1.58 -12.98
C LEU A 104 -2.16 -2.85 -13.57
N ILE A 105 -1.02 -2.71 -14.26
CA ILE A 105 -0.29 -3.86 -14.83
C ILE A 105 0.11 -4.86 -13.74
N GLN A 106 0.63 -4.39 -12.61
CA GLN A 106 1.02 -5.25 -11.48
C GLN A 106 -0.19 -5.97 -10.86
N ARG A 107 -1.35 -5.30 -10.76
CA ARG A 107 -2.61 -5.90 -10.27
C ARG A 107 -3.13 -6.95 -11.24
N PHE A 108 -3.13 -6.68 -12.55
CA PHE A 108 -3.48 -7.68 -13.56
C PHE A 108 -2.53 -8.89 -13.52
N GLY A 109 -1.26 -8.67 -13.14
CA GLY A 109 -0.28 -9.68 -12.74
C GLY A 109 -0.71 -10.70 -11.70
N ARG A 110 -1.78 -10.43 -10.95
CA ARG A 110 -2.35 -11.31 -9.93
C ARG A 110 -3.50 -12.16 -10.45
N VAL A 111 -3.89 -11.97 -11.70
CA VAL A 111 -4.95 -12.72 -12.38
C VAL A 111 -4.34 -13.63 -13.42
N LEU A 112 -4.68 -14.92 -13.38
CA LEU A 112 -4.15 -15.98 -14.26
C LEU A 112 -2.63 -16.15 -14.23
N ARG A 113 -2.05 -16.36 -13.03
CA ARG A 113 -0.60 -16.57 -12.92
C ARG A 113 -0.15 -17.99 -13.30
N SER A 114 -1.02 -19.01 -13.29
CA SER A 114 -0.60 -20.38 -13.62
C SER A 114 -1.23 -20.92 -14.92
N LYS A 115 -0.37 -21.49 -15.79
CA LYS A 115 -0.79 -22.29 -16.95
C LYS A 115 -1.66 -23.49 -16.52
N GLU A 116 -1.40 -24.03 -15.33
CA GLU A 116 -2.16 -25.14 -14.74
C GLU A 116 -3.62 -24.78 -14.47
N HIS A 117 -3.93 -23.55 -14.01
CA HIS A 117 -5.30 -23.07 -13.83
C HIS A 117 -6.05 -22.90 -15.16
N ILE A 118 -5.33 -22.55 -16.23
CA ILE A 118 -5.89 -22.42 -17.59
C ILE A 118 -6.17 -23.81 -18.19
N LEU A 119 -5.28 -24.79 -17.93
CA LEU A 119 -5.38 -26.16 -18.42
C LEU A 119 -6.41 -27.00 -17.64
N SER A 120 -6.69 -26.66 -16.39
CA SER A 120 -7.64 -27.41 -15.53
C SER A 120 -9.11 -27.17 -15.86
N ASN A 121 -9.44 -26.36 -16.87
CA ASN A 121 -10.82 -26.02 -17.28
C ASN A 121 -11.70 -25.39 -16.18
N ARG A 122 -11.13 -25.04 -15.01
CA ARG A 122 -11.86 -24.44 -13.88
C ARG A 122 -12.22 -22.97 -14.14
N SER A 123 -11.34 -22.23 -14.80
CA SER A 123 -11.54 -20.81 -15.07
C SER A 123 -11.63 -20.59 -16.58
N LYS A 124 -12.83 -20.71 -17.15
CA LYS A 124 -13.09 -20.45 -18.58
C LYS A 124 -12.79 -19.01 -18.99
N TYR A 125 -12.68 -18.08 -18.03
CA TYR A 125 -12.45 -16.65 -18.27
C TYR A 125 -11.63 -16.05 -17.12
N ALA A 126 -10.77 -15.07 -17.44
CA ALA A 126 -10.31 -14.11 -16.47
C ALA A 126 -11.00 -12.79 -16.66
N LEU A 127 -11.58 -12.29 -15.57
CA LEU A 127 -12.34 -11.06 -15.57
C LEU A 127 -11.56 -9.98 -14.83
N GLY A 128 -11.31 -8.89 -15.53
CA GLY A 128 -10.69 -7.68 -15.00
C GLY A 128 -11.66 -6.51 -15.09
N ILE A 129 -12.04 -5.92 -13.96
CA ILE A 129 -12.93 -4.77 -13.89
C ILE A 129 -12.18 -3.59 -13.31
N ILE A 130 -12.12 -2.47 -14.05
CA ILE A 130 -11.55 -1.21 -13.57
C ILE A 130 -12.69 -0.25 -13.25
N SER A 131 -12.79 0.17 -11.99
CA SER A 131 -13.74 1.18 -11.56
C SER A 131 -13.18 2.59 -11.78
N VAL A 132 -13.88 3.34 -12.64
CA VAL A 132 -13.62 4.76 -12.93
C VAL A 132 -14.69 5.67 -12.31
N SER A 133 -15.30 5.23 -11.20
CA SER A 133 -16.31 6.01 -10.46
C SER A 133 -15.70 7.29 -9.86
N LYS A 134 -16.56 8.25 -9.46
CA LYS A 134 -16.10 9.48 -8.78
C LYS A 134 -15.28 9.15 -7.53
N GLU A 135 -15.72 8.16 -6.76
CA GLU A 135 -15.06 7.67 -5.55
C GLU A 135 -13.70 7.04 -5.86
N SER A 136 -13.62 6.21 -6.91
CA SER A 136 -12.36 5.58 -7.33
C SER A 136 -11.37 6.58 -7.92
N MET A 137 -11.82 7.56 -8.70
CA MET A 137 -10.97 8.67 -9.17
C MET A 137 -10.45 9.50 -7.99
N LYS A 138 -11.31 9.82 -7.01
CA LYS A 138 -10.91 10.55 -5.81
C LYS A 138 -9.85 9.79 -5.00
N SER A 139 -10.00 8.48 -4.83
CA SER A 139 -9.00 7.66 -4.13
C SER A 139 -7.68 7.61 -4.90
N ALA A 140 -7.75 7.52 -6.23
CA ALA A 140 -6.58 7.46 -7.10
C ALA A 140 -5.80 8.78 -7.12
N TYR A 141 -6.49 9.93 -7.21
CA TYR A 141 -5.87 11.25 -7.19
C TYR A 141 -5.07 11.51 -5.92
N ALA A 142 -5.56 11.01 -4.78
CA ALA A 142 -4.88 11.14 -3.49
C ALA A 142 -3.61 10.29 -3.36
N VAL A 143 -3.39 9.32 -4.25
CA VAL A 143 -2.25 8.38 -4.17
C VAL A 143 -1.26 8.60 -5.33
N TYR A 144 -1.76 8.83 -6.54
CA TYR A 144 -0.96 8.88 -7.76
C TYR A 144 -0.92 10.27 -8.40
N GLY A 145 -1.68 11.24 -7.86
CA GLY A 145 -1.80 12.58 -8.42
C GLY A 145 -2.79 12.68 -9.58
N LYS A 146 -3.37 13.87 -9.75
CA LYS A 146 -4.45 14.12 -10.71
C LYS A 146 -4.02 13.94 -12.17
N GLN A 147 -2.86 14.48 -12.54
CA GLN A 147 -2.38 14.46 -13.93
C GLN A 147 -2.14 13.05 -14.45
N VAL A 148 -1.54 12.18 -13.63
CA VAL A 148 -1.28 10.78 -13.97
C VAL A 148 -2.59 10.04 -14.21
N ILE A 149 -3.54 10.16 -13.28
CA ILE A 149 -4.82 9.43 -13.36
C ILE A 149 -5.70 9.94 -14.50
N ASP A 150 -5.74 11.24 -14.78
CA ASP A 150 -6.49 11.78 -15.92
C ASP A 150 -5.94 11.22 -17.24
N LYS A 151 -4.62 11.14 -17.42
CA LYS A 151 -4.01 10.50 -18.60
C LYS A 151 -4.33 9.02 -18.70
N VAL A 152 -4.25 8.27 -17.59
CA VAL A 152 -4.60 6.84 -17.58
C VAL A 152 -6.08 6.63 -17.93
N ARG A 153 -6.99 7.45 -17.40
CA ARG A 153 -8.41 7.40 -17.75
C ARG A 153 -8.61 7.62 -19.25
N ASP A 154 -8.01 8.67 -19.81
CA ASP A 154 -8.18 9.01 -21.22
C ASP A 154 -7.59 7.92 -22.12
N MET A 155 -6.45 7.34 -21.74
CA MET A 155 -5.87 6.18 -22.38
C MET A 155 -6.81 4.96 -22.31
N LEU A 156 -7.37 4.62 -21.16
CA LEU A 156 -8.34 3.51 -21.02
C LEU A 156 -9.58 3.70 -21.89
N ILE A 157 -10.08 4.94 -22.02
CA ILE A 157 -11.21 5.26 -22.91
C ILE A 157 -10.81 5.01 -24.37
N GLN A 158 -9.62 5.44 -24.80
CA GLN A 158 -9.14 5.20 -26.15
C GLN A 158 -8.91 3.70 -26.44
N ILE A 159 -8.28 2.99 -25.50
CA ILE A 159 -8.11 1.53 -25.55
C ILE A 159 -9.48 0.87 -25.73
N TYR A 160 -10.48 1.26 -24.94
CA TYR A 160 -11.83 0.71 -25.03
C TYR A 160 -12.45 0.92 -26.42
N HIS A 161 -12.43 2.14 -26.94
CA HIS A 161 -13.03 2.44 -28.24
C HIS A 161 -12.33 1.68 -29.39
N ARG A 162 -11.00 1.55 -29.33
CA ARG A 162 -10.21 0.85 -30.37
C ARG A 162 -10.29 -0.66 -30.25
N GLY A 163 -10.14 -1.21 -29.04
CA GLY A 163 -10.28 -2.64 -28.79
C GLY A 163 -11.65 -3.16 -29.19
N ARG A 164 -12.72 -2.40 -28.92
CA ARG A 164 -14.07 -2.73 -29.40
C ARG A 164 -14.17 -2.79 -30.93
N SER A 165 -13.48 -1.90 -31.65
CA SER A 165 -13.46 -1.93 -33.12
C SER A 165 -12.72 -3.15 -33.69
N LEU A 166 -11.81 -3.74 -32.92
CA LEU A 166 -10.98 -4.87 -33.32
C LEU A 166 -11.59 -6.22 -32.92
N CYS A 167 -12.33 -6.27 -31.81
CA CYS A 167 -13.06 -7.46 -31.35
C CYS A 167 -14.39 -7.62 -32.12
N LYS A 168 -14.36 -8.27 -33.29
CA LYS A 168 -15.57 -8.56 -34.10
C LYS A 168 -16.29 -9.87 -33.73
N ASP A 169 -15.71 -10.71 -32.88
CA ASP A 169 -16.29 -12.00 -32.50
C ASP A 169 -16.83 -11.97 -31.06
N THR A 170 -18.16 -11.89 -30.94
CA THR A 170 -18.93 -11.73 -29.70
C THR A 170 -19.19 -13.04 -28.94
N ARG A 171 -18.69 -14.19 -29.41
CA ARG A 171 -18.96 -15.49 -28.77
C ARG A 171 -18.41 -15.63 -27.34
N LEU A 172 -17.46 -14.78 -26.93
CA LEU A 172 -16.90 -14.76 -25.57
C LEU A 172 -17.71 -13.91 -24.56
N THR A 173 -18.76 -13.21 -25.00
CA THR A 173 -19.53 -12.25 -24.17
C THR A 173 -20.87 -12.79 -23.64
N GLN A 174 -21.20 -14.06 -23.86
CA GLN A 174 -22.57 -14.56 -23.66
C GLN A 174 -22.90 -15.10 -22.25
N THR A 175 -21.95 -15.14 -21.31
CA THR A 175 -22.15 -15.83 -20.02
C THR A 175 -22.38 -14.91 -18.83
N LEU A 176 -22.03 -13.63 -18.91
CA LEU A 176 -22.25 -12.64 -17.85
C LEU A 176 -23.07 -11.47 -18.42
N LYS A 177 -24.06 -10.97 -17.66
CA LYS A 177 -24.77 -9.75 -18.07
C LYS A 177 -23.75 -8.60 -18.12
N PRO A 178 -23.75 -7.77 -19.18
CA PRO A 178 -22.73 -6.76 -19.33
C PRO A 178 -22.80 -5.71 -18.23
N ILE A 179 -21.76 -5.67 -17.39
CA ILE A 179 -21.61 -4.65 -16.34
C ILE A 179 -20.76 -3.53 -16.91
N GLY A 180 -21.42 -2.62 -17.62
CA GLY A 180 -20.79 -1.47 -18.24
C GLY A 180 -20.14 -1.75 -19.60
N LYS A 181 -18.97 -1.15 -19.83
CA LYS A 181 -18.26 -1.14 -21.12
C LYS A 181 -17.28 -2.32 -21.20
N GLU A 182 -17.57 -3.32 -22.03
CA GLU A 182 -16.77 -4.56 -22.13
C GLU A 182 -15.77 -4.60 -23.28
N MET A 183 -14.65 -5.30 -23.05
CA MET A 183 -13.61 -5.53 -24.05
C MET A 183 -12.82 -6.79 -23.69
N CYS A 184 -12.50 -7.62 -24.69
CA CYS A 184 -11.66 -8.80 -24.52
C CYS A 184 -10.21 -8.49 -24.93
N ILE A 185 -9.26 -8.63 -24.00
CA ILE A 185 -7.81 -8.47 -24.25
C ILE A 185 -7.08 -9.69 -23.68
N ASP A 186 -6.10 -10.24 -24.40
CA ASP A 186 -5.10 -11.12 -23.77
C ASP A 186 -4.01 -10.28 -23.12
N TRP A 187 -4.03 -10.28 -21.79
CA TRP A 187 -3.12 -9.51 -20.96
C TRP A 187 -1.77 -10.23 -20.73
N ARG A 188 -1.69 -11.55 -20.94
CA ARG A 188 -0.62 -12.42 -20.40
C ARG A 188 0.64 -12.46 -21.26
N TYR A 189 0.49 -12.58 -22.57
CA TYR A 189 1.60 -12.95 -23.46
C TYR A 189 1.98 -11.86 -24.46
N GLY A 190 1.14 -10.85 -24.66
CA GLY A 190 1.38 -9.87 -25.70
C GLY A 190 1.43 -10.43 -27.13
N VAL A 191 1.11 -11.72 -27.32
CA VAL A 191 1.13 -12.40 -28.61
C VAL A 191 -0.24 -12.33 -29.27
N SER A 192 -0.25 -11.94 -30.54
CA SER A 192 -1.41 -11.89 -31.41
C SER A 192 -1.89 -13.28 -31.80
N GLY A 193 -3.10 -13.65 -31.40
CA GLY A 193 -3.87 -14.72 -32.03
C GLY A 193 -4.88 -14.13 -33.03
N PRO A 194 -5.41 -14.92 -33.99
CA PRO A 194 -6.33 -14.42 -35.02
C PRO A 194 -7.64 -13.81 -34.47
N HIS A 195 -7.98 -14.10 -33.22
CA HIS A 195 -9.20 -13.61 -32.55
C HIS A 195 -8.94 -12.89 -31.23
N VAL A 196 -7.67 -12.56 -30.91
CA VAL A 196 -7.34 -11.92 -29.63
C VAL A 196 -6.40 -10.74 -29.85
N VAL A 197 -6.86 -9.56 -29.43
CA VAL A 197 -6.09 -8.33 -29.53
C VAL A 197 -5.08 -8.28 -28.38
N SER A 198 -3.80 -8.30 -28.73
CA SER A 198 -2.71 -8.11 -27.76
C SER A 198 -2.78 -6.70 -27.16
N ILE A 199 -2.57 -6.59 -25.85
CA ILE A 199 -2.45 -5.29 -25.18
C ILE A 199 -1.36 -4.42 -25.82
N TYR A 200 -0.27 -5.00 -26.32
CA TYR A 200 0.80 -4.26 -26.98
C TYR A 200 0.34 -3.62 -28.28
N ASN A 201 -0.50 -4.29 -29.08
CA ASN A 201 -1.06 -3.70 -30.30
C ASN A 201 -2.02 -2.55 -30.00
N VAL A 202 -2.72 -2.58 -28.87
CA VAL A 202 -3.56 -1.46 -28.47
C VAL A 202 -2.71 -0.30 -27.93
N LEU A 203 -1.71 -0.61 -27.11
CA LEU A 203 -0.81 0.39 -26.52
C LEU A 203 0.09 1.07 -27.57
N SER A 204 0.65 0.32 -28.52
CA SER A 204 1.51 0.84 -29.59
C SER A 204 0.78 1.76 -30.58
N GLN A 205 -0.55 1.68 -30.63
CA GLN A 205 -1.31 2.63 -31.44
C GLN A 205 -1.62 3.92 -30.68
N ILE A 206 -1.41 3.96 -29.36
CA ILE A 206 -1.70 5.10 -28.47
C ILE A 206 -0.41 5.90 -28.19
N ASP A 207 0.51 5.91 -29.17
CA ASP A 207 1.85 6.49 -29.06
C ASP A 207 1.85 7.89 -28.43
N SER A 208 1.02 8.82 -28.91
CA SER A 208 1.02 10.21 -28.40
C SER A 208 0.74 10.33 -26.90
N LEU A 209 -0.19 9.53 -26.35
CA LEU A 209 -0.48 9.52 -24.91
C LEU A 209 0.59 8.77 -24.13
N MET A 210 1.14 7.68 -24.69
CA MET A 210 2.25 6.95 -24.10
C MET A 210 3.50 7.84 -23.99
N TYR A 211 3.84 8.59 -25.03
CA TYR A 211 4.91 9.60 -25.00
C TYR A 211 4.65 10.65 -23.93
N SER A 212 3.43 11.18 -23.86
CA SER A 212 3.05 12.17 -22.85
C SER A 212 3.14 11.61 -21.43
N TYR A 213 2.81 10.34 -21.23
CA TYR A 213 2.91 9.65 -19.94
C TYR A 213 4.37 9.40 -19.56
N VAL A 214 5.20 8.94 -20.50
CA VAL A 214 6.65 8.75 -20.34
C VAL A 214 7.35 10.05 -20.01
N ASN A 215 6.96 11.17 -20.62
CA ASN A 215 7.53 12.48 -20.29
C ASN A 215 7.28 12.88 -18.84
N ILE A 216 6.08 12.63 -18.31
CA ILE A 216 5.78 12.84 -16.88
C ILE A 216 6.70 11.96 -16.01
N LEU A 217 6.87 10.69 -16.36
CA LEU A 217 7.77 9.80 -15.62
C LEU A 217 9.23 10.29 -15.66
N ASN A 218 9.68 10.81 -16.81
CA ASN A 218 11.02 11.37 -16.95
C ASN A 218 11.21 12.64 -16.11
N GLU A 219 10.19 13.50 -16.01
CA GLU A 219 10.20 14.65 -15.10
C GLU A 219 10.38 14.18 -13.64
N TYR A 220 9.60 13.19 -13.20
CA TYR A 220 9.76 12.61 -11.86
C TYR A 220 11.15 11.99 -11.62
N LEU A 221 11.73 11.32 -12.62
CA LEU A 221 13.07 10.76 -12.52
C LEU A 221 14.16 11.83 -12.45
N ASN A 222 13.99 12.94 -13.18
CA ASN A 222 14.90 14.08 -13.11
C ASN A 222 14.84 14.76 -11.75
N ASP A 223 13.64 14.94 -11.18
CA ASP A 223 13.45 15.42 -9.82
C ASP A 223 14.13 14.50 -8.80
N PHE A 224 14.03 13.17 -8.99
CA PHE A 224 14.74 12.21 -8.14
C PHE A 224 16.24 12.36 -8.23
N LYS A 225 16.77 12.45 -9.46
CA LYS A 225 18.20 12.56 -9.69
C LYS A 225 18.75 13.84 -9.07
N SER A 226 18.05 14.96 -9.27
CA SER A 226 18.38 16.24 -8.64
C SER A 226 18.38 16.12 -7.11
N LEU A 227 17.38 15.44 -6.53
CA LEU A 227 17.34 15.14 -5.11
C LEU A 227 18.61 14.37 -4.70
N ILE A 228 18.88 13.21 -5.30
CA ILE A 228 20.03 12.34 -4.99
C ILE A 228 21.36 13.08 -5.09
N ASP A 229 21.58 13.79 -6.19
CA ASP A 229 22.80 14.59 -6.40
C ASP A 229 22.95 15.63 -5.29
N SER A 230 21.84 16.28 -4.90
CA SER A 230 21.83 17.23 -3.80
C SER A 230 21.99 16.58 -2.42
N LEU A 231 21.57 15.31 -2.22
CA LEU A 231 21.81 14.59 -0.97
C LEU A 231 23.29 14.19 -0.89
N TYR A 232 23.88 13.72 -1.98
CA TYR A 232 25.30 13.36 -2.03
C TYR A 232 26.15 14.60 -1.74
N VAL A 233 26.06 15.64 -2.56
CA VAL A 233 26.91 16.82 -2.43
C VAL A 233 26.73 17.48 -1.07
N ASN A 234 25.49 17.67 -0.60
CA ASN A 234 25.26 18.34 0.66
C ASN A 234 25.64 17.48 1.86
N THR A 235 25.39 16.16 1.84
CA THR A 235 25.76 15.30 2.98
C THR A 235 27.28 15.22 3.12
N TYR A 236 28.01 15.06 2.02
CA TYR A 236 29.47 15.08 2.04
C TYR A 236 30.03 16.43 2.50
N ALA A 237 29.50 17.54 1.98
CA ALA A 237 29.89 18.87 2.43
C ALA A 237 29.59 19.10 3.92
N SER A 238 28.41 18.68 4.38
CA SER A 238 27.99 18.80 5.79
C SER A 238 28.88 17.98 6.73
N MET A 239 29.28 16.77 6.31
CA MET A 239 30.23 15.94 7.05
C MET A 239 31.63 16.59 7.12
N LEU A 240 32.09 17.21 6.04
CA LEU A 240 33.39 17.91 6.00
C LEU A 240 33.41 19.18 6.86
N ILE A 241 32.27 19.88 6.95
CA ILE A 241 32.13 21.13 7.73
C ILE A 241 31.79 20.83 9.21
N GLY A 242 31.57 19.56 9.56
CA GLY A 242 31.27 19.14 10.94
C GLY A 242 29.86 19.46 11.40
N GLU A 243 28.89 19.57 10.47
CA GLU A 243 27.49 19.74 10.84
C GLU A 243 26.98 18.56 11.68
N CYS A 244 26.12 18.86 12.65
CA CYS A 244 25.49 17.83 13.46
C CYS A 244 24.55 16.96 12.60
N MET A 245 24.56 15.64 12.81
CA MET A 245 23.69 14.67 12.13
C MET A 245 22.20 15.06 12.14
N SER A 246 21.73 15.75 13.18
CA SER A 246 20.36 16.24 13.23
C SER A 246 20.06 17.30 12.16
N GLY A 247 21.01 18.17 11.83
CA GLY A 247 20.90 19.16 10.75
C GLY A 247 20.95 18.51 9.37
N ILE A 248 21.80 17.48 9.21
CA ILE A 248 21.84 16.66 7.98
C ILE A 248 20.48 16.00 7.73
N LEU A 249 19.93 15.30 8.73
CA LEU A 249 18.61 14.66 8.62
C LEU A 249 17.49 15.67 8.34
N GLU A 250 17.54 16.85 8.96
CA GLU A 250 16.55 17.90 8.77
C GLU A 250 16.57 18.46 7.34
N ASN A 251 17.76 18.64 6.76
CA ASN A 251 17.94 19.02 5.37
C ASN A 251 17.45 17.93 4.41
N LEU A 252 17.76 16.65 4.70
CA LEU A 252 17.28 15.51 3.91
C LEU A 252 15.74 15.45 3.91
N GLU A 253 15.12 15.53 5.08
CA GLU A 253 13.65 15.48 5.22
C GLU A 253 12.94 16.66 4.58
N THR A 254 13.50 17.87 4.70
CA THR A 254 12.93 19.06 4.06
C THR A 254 12.91 18.90 2.55
N LYS A 255 14.00 18.39 1.96
CA LYS A 255 14.09 18.13 0.52
C LYS A 255 13.19 16.97 0.07
N LEU A 256 13.10 15.90 0.87
CA LEU A 256 12.20 14.78 0.62
C LEU A 256 10.72 15.21 0.71
N GLY A 257 10.37 16.06 1.67
CA GLY A 257 9.00 16.60 1.82
C GLY A 257 8.59 17.53 0.68
N SER A 258 9.55 18.15 -0.01
CA SER A 258 9.32 18.89 -1.25
C SER A 258 9.42 18.04 -2.53
N SER A 259 9.83 16.77 -2.41
CA SER A 259 10.02 15.87 -3.55
C SER A 259 8.76 15.01 -3.78
N PRO A 260 8.43 14.68 -5.04
CA PRO A 260 7.32 13.78 -5.36
C PRO A 260 7.51 12.31 -4.92
N ILE A 261 8.64 11.94 -4.33
CA ILE A 261 9.12 10.55 -4.22
C ILE A 261 8.73 9.93 -2.87
N ARG A 262 7.42 9.82 -2.66
CA ARG A 262 6.73 9.43 -1.42
C ARG A 262 6.55 10.62 -0.47
N GLU A 263 5.31 11.08 -0.36
CA GLU A 263 4.89 12.26 0.42
C GLU A 263 5.27 12.28 1.92
N SER A 264 5.75 11.17 2.52
CA SER A 264 6.24 11.19 3.91
C SER A 264 7.05 9.94 4.30
N ALA A 265 8.07 10.12 5.14
CA ALA A 265 8.66 9.03 5.91
C ALA A 265 7.60 8.31 6.77
N LEU A 266 7.76 7.01 6.98
CA LEU A 266 6.85 6.23 7.81
C LEU A 266 7.19 6.40 9.28
N ILE A 267 6.15 6.57 10.10
CA ILE A 267 6.24 6.66 11.55
C ILE A 267 5.83 5.30 12.12
N PRO A 268 6.73 4.59 12.83
CA PRO A 268 6.40 3.33 13.47
C PRO A 268 5.55 3.57 14.73
N LEU A 269 4.46 2.81 14.84
CA LEU A 269 3.58 2.79 16.00
C LEU A 269 3.62 1.40 16.64
N VAL A 270 3.90 1.34 17.92
CA VAL A 270 3.98 0.09 18.69
C VAL A 270 2.61 -0.22 19.26
N VAL A 271 2.03 -1.34 18.82
CA VAL A 271 0.76 -1.86 19.33
C VAL A 271 1.02 -2.65 20.60
N PHE A 272 0.16 -2.51 21.62
CA PHE A 272 0.28 -3.19 22.90
C PHE A 272 -0.87 -4.19 23.12
N ARG A 273 -0.57 -5.29 23.81
CA ARG A 273 -1.54 -6.22 24.40
C ARG A 273 -1.11 -6.50 25.84
N ASP A 274 -2.03 -6.38 26.79
CA ASP A 274 -1.78 -6.66 28.22
C ASP A 274 -0.51 -5.99 28.79
N LYS A 275 -0.28 -4.73 28.38
CA LYS A 275 0.86 -3.86 28.74
C LYS A 275 2.21 -4.21 28.11
N GLU A 276 2.32 -5.30 27.36
CA GLU A 276 3.51 -5.64 26.57
C GLU A 276 3.36 -5.21 25.10
N PRO A 277 4.46 -4.82 24.43
CA PRO A 277 4.42 -4.52 23.00
C PRO A 277 4.20 -5.81 22.21
N LEU A 278 3.16 -5.81 21.39
CA LEU A 278 2.80 -6.94 20.54
C LEU A 278 3.62 -6.93 19.25
N ASP A 279 3.59 -5.82 18.51
CA ASP A 279 4.23 -5.67 17.20
C ASP A 279 4.17 -4.19 16.76
N VAL A 280 4.79 -3.86 15.62
CA VAL A 280 4.85 -2.50 15.05
C VAL A 280 3.97 -2.41 13.81
N VAL A 281 3.25 -1.29 13.69
CA VAL A 281 2.56 -0.86 12.47
C VAL A 281 3.11 0.48 12.01
N GLU A 282 3.45 0.58 10.73
CA GLU A 282 3.99 1.81 10.17
C GLU A 282 2.89 2.64 9.50
N VAL A 283 2.89 3.95 9.73
CA VAL A 283 1.90 4.88 9.16
C VAL A 283 2.56 6.10 8.52
N SER A 284 1.89 6.72 7.55
CA SER A 284 2.35 7.99 6.99
C SER A 284 2.17 9.14 8.00
N ALA A 285 3.02 10.16 7.89
CA ALA A 285 2.88 11.39 8.68
C ALA A 285 1.51 12.05 8.47
N ASN A 286 1.01 12.07 7.23
CA ASN A 286 -0.31 12.60 6.88
C ASN A 286 -1.46 11.88 7.61
N TYR A 287 -1.36 10.57 7.79
CA TYR A 287 -2.34 9.82 8.59
C TYR A 287 -2.30 10.27 10.06
N LEU A 288 -1.10 10.36 10.63
CA LEU A 288 -0.95 10.75 12.04
C LEU A 288 -1.39 12.20 12.27
N LYS A 289 -1.12 13.12 11.32
CA LYS A 289 -1.58 14.52 11.36
C LYS A 289 -3.08 14.66 11.62
N GLY A 290 -3.90 13.82 10.96
CA GLY A 290 -5.36 13.85 11.14
C GLY A 290 -5.86 13.16 12.41
N TYR A 291 -5.11 12.19 12.95
CA TYR A 291 -5.66 11.24 13.93
C TYR A 291 -4.79 11.03 15.18
N TRP A 292 -3.70 11.77 15.36
CA TRP A 292 -2.73 11.54 16.45
C TRP A 292 -3.38 11.46 17.83
N ARG A 293 -4.35 12.31 18.15
CA ARG A 293 -5.01 12.31 19.47
C ARG A 293 -5.69 10.98 19.79
N LYS A 294 -6.28 10.33 18.79
CA LYS A 294 -6.94 9.04 18.94
C LYS A 294 -5.96 7.87 18.95
N ILE A 295 -4.89 7.98 18.17
CA ILE A 295 -3.94 6.89 17.94
C ILE A 295 -2.81 6.85 18.98
N VAL A 296 -2.22 8.00 19.33
CA VAL A 296 -1.10 8.10 20.29
C VAL A 296 -1.49 8.78 21.62
N GLY A 297 -2.72 9.31 21.71
CA GLY A 297 -3.25 9.91 22.94
C GLY A 297 -2.82 11.36 23.16
N GLN A 298 -3.30 11.98 24.24
CA GLN A 298 -2.94 13.36 24.62
C GLN A 298 -1.51 13.49 25.16
N GLU A 299 -0.93 12.38 25.61
CA GLU A 299 0.44 12.29 26.10
C GLU A 299 1.22 11.23 25.31
N PRO A 300 1.72 11.59 24.13
CA PRO A 300 2.46 10.67 23.27
C PRO A 300 3.70 10.12 24.01
N LYS A 301 3.89 8.81 23.91
CA LYS A 301 5.04 8.11 24.51
C LYS A 301 5.88 7.47 23.42
N ALA A 302 7.20 7.63 23.50
CA ALA A 302 8.16 6.84 22.75
C ALA A 302 8.38 5.49 23.46
N VAL A 303 8.41 4.40 22.71
CA VAL A 303 8.68 3.06 23.22
C VAL A 303 10.10 2.68 22.87
N LEU A 304 10.90 2.51 23.91
CA LEU A 304 12.30 2.13 23.83
C LEU A 304 12.44 0.64 24.11
N ARG A 305 13.29 -0.04 23.36
CA ARG A 305 13.78 -1.38 23.68
C ARG A 305 15.22 -1.24 24.16
N ILE A 306 15.44 -1.68 25.39
CA ILE A 306 16.71 -1.59 26.11
C ILE A 306 17.22 -3.02 26.29
N CYS A 307 18.32 -3.38 25.66
CA CYS A 307 18.91 -4.71 25.76
C CYS A 307 20.26 -4.67 26.49
N LEU A 308 20.47 -5.62 27.40
CA LEU A 308 21.71 -5.80 28.15
C LEU A 308 22.54 -6.91 27.50
N TYR A 309 23.75 -6.57 27.06
CA TYR A 309 24.62 -7.53 26.35
C TYR A 309 25.02 -8.73 27.21
N ASP A 310 25.22 -8.52 28.50
CA ASP A 310 25.79 -9.54 29.39
C ASP A 310 24.82 -10.71 29.68
N ILE A 311 23.51 -10.50 29.53
CA ILE A 311 22.47 -11.45 29.97
C ILE A 311 21.39 -11.73 28.93
N ASP A 312 21.55 -11.21 27.70
CA ASP A 312 20.59 -11.31 26.59
C ASP A 312 19.13 -11.00 26.99
N GLN A 313 18.96 -10.06 27.93
CA GLN A 313 17.65 -9.59 28.38
C GLN A 313 17.33 -8.24 27.73
N CYS A 314 16.12 -8.15 27.20
CA CYS A 314 15.58 -6.91 26.67
C CYS A 314 14.33 -6.48 27.44
N PHE A 315 14.26 -5.19 27.73
CA PHE A 315 13.14 -4.55 28.41
C PHE A 315 12.51 -3.49 27.51
N HIS A 316 11.21 -3.29 27.67
CA HIS A 316 10.47 -2.25 26.98
C HIS A 316 10.12 -1.13 27.95
N TYR A 317 10.44 0.11 27.57
CA TYR A 317 10.17 1.28 28.39
C TYR A 317 9.39 2.34 27.60
N SER A 318 8.27 2.81 28.17
CA SER A 318 7.46 3.87 27.56
C SER A 318 7.80 5.23 28.18
N LEU A 319 8.44 6.11 27.41
CA LEU A 319 8.86 7.44 27.82
C LEU A 319 7.94 8.53 27.25
N ASN A 320 7.39 9.41 28.09
CA ASN A 320 6.61 10.56 27.61
C ASN A 320 7.51 11.55 26.84
N LEU A 321 7.11 11.94 25.64
CA LEU A 321 7.88 12.85 24.79
C LEU A 321 8.13 14.23 25.45
N ARG A 322 7.22 14.69 26.33
CA ARG A 322 7.38 15.95 27.08
C ARG A 322 8.63 15.96 27.96
N VAL A 323 9.05 14.81 28.50
CA VAL A 323 10.27 14.67 29.32
C VAL A 323 11.54 14.91 28.51
N LEU A 324 11.43 14.81 27.18
CA LEU A 324 12.50 15.10 26.24
C LEU A 324 12.35 16.47 25.59
N ASP A 325 11.34 17.27 25.95
CA ASP A 325 11.00 18.52 25.25
C ASP A 325 10.82 18.28 23.74
N ILE A 326 10.01 17.26 23.41
CA ILE A 326 9.66 16.89 22.04
C ILE A 326 8.14 16.83 21.94
N ARG A 327 7.59 17.42 20.87
CA ARG A 327 6.16 17.45 20.58
C ARG A 327 5.84 16.43 19.49
N ILE A 328 4.58 16.02 19.44
CA ILE A 328 4.10 15.13 18.36
C ILE A 328 4.22 15.76 16.97
N TRP A 329 4.10 17.09 16.89
CA TRP A 329 4.24 17.83 15.64
C TRP A 329 5.65 17.70 15.07
N ASP A 330 6.68 17.63 15.91
CA ASP A 330 8.05 17.43 15.45
C ASP A 330 8.18 16.06 14.74
N TYR A 331 7.49 15.02 15.25
CA TYR A 331 7.40 13.70 14.60
C TYR A 331 6.58 13.71 13.30
N ILE A 332 5.52 14.51 13.22
CA ILE A 332 4.68 14.58 12.02
C ILE A 332 5.39 15.36 10.91
N GLU A 333 6.13 16.40 11.25
CA GLU A 333 6.84 17.24 10.27
C GLU A 333 8.17 16.65 9.85
N LYS A 334 8.94 16.12 10.81
CA LYS A 334 10.32 15.63 10.61
C LYS A 334 10.55 14.29 11.36
N PRO A 335 9.92 13.18 10.93
CA PRO A 335 10.02 11.87 11.57
C PRO A 335 11.45 11.38 11.88
N LEU A 336 12.36 11.43 10.91
CA LEU A 336 13.72 10.91 11.01
C LEU A 336 14.57 11.77 11.96
N THR A 337 14.53 13.09 11.78
CA THR A 337 15.23 14.04 12.65
C THR A 337 14.76 13.90 14.09
N THR A 338 13.44 13.78 14.29
CA THR A 338 12.87 13.66 15.64
C THR A 338 13.19 12.32 16.28
N THR A 339 13.18 11.22 15.50
CA THR A 339 13.65 9.90 15.94
C THR A 339 15.10 9.96 16.43
N TYR A 340 15.99 10.58 15.65
CA TYR A 340 17.39 10.77 16.06
C TYR A 340 17.52 11.63 17.33
N LYS A 341 16.76 12.73 17.42
CA LYS A 341 16.73 13.61 18.61
C LYS A 341 16.27 12.85 19.87
N VAL A 342 15.25 11.99 19.76
CA VAL A 342 14.80 11.13 20.87
C VAL A 342 15.91 10.18 21.31
N ILE A 343 16.50 9.42 20.39
CA ILE A 343 17.56 8.46 20.70
C ILE A 343 18.75 9.18 21.34
N SER A 344 19.23 10.27 20.74
CA SER A 344 20.36 11.05 21.26
C SER A 344 20.11 11.58 22.67
N LYS A 345 18.93 12.19 22.93
CA LYS A 345 18.58 12.69 24.28
C LYS A 345 18.47 11.56 25.31
N VAL A 346 17.94 10.40 24.92
CA VAL A 346 17.85 9.22 25.79
C VAL A 346 19.23 8.68 26.12
N CYS A 347 20.06 8.39 25.11
CA CYS A 347 21.42 7.89 25.30
C CYS A 347 22.25 8.84 26.19
N ASN A 348 22.17 10.15 25.95
CA ASN A 348 22.86 11.15 26.79
C ASN A 348 22.41 11.11 28.26
N LYS A 349 21.12 10.92 28.53
CA LYS A 349 20.62 10.76 29.91
C LYS A 349 21.12 9.45 30.54
N VAL A 350 21.08 8.34 29.80
CA VAL A 350 21.53 7.04 30.30
C VAL A 350 23.04 7.04 30.57
N SER A 351 23.86 7.56 29.67
CA SER A 351 25.32 7.67 29.87
C SER A 351 25.68 8.51 31.09
N ARG A 352 24.94 9.60 31.36
CA ARG A 352 25.13 10.41 32.58
C ARG A 352 24.79 9.65 33.87
N CYS A 353 23.75 8.83 33.84
CA CYS A 353 23.29 8.09 35.02
C CYS A 353 24.13 6.82 35.29
N LEU A 354 24.47 6.07 34.25
CA LEU A 354 25.05 4.73 34.38
C LEU A 354 26.57 4.67 34.13
N LYS A 355 27.20 5.77 33.69
CA LYS A 355 28.66 5.92 33.48
C LYS A 355 29.29 4.67 32.85
N GLN A 356 30.00 3.88 33.65
CA GLN A 356 30.77 2.70 33.21
C GLN A 356 29.92 1.55 32.66
N TYR A 357 28.62 1.53 32.97
CA TYR A 357 27.70 0.48 32.50
C TYR A 357 26.98 0.85 31.20
N SER A 358 27.14 2.08 30.68
CA SER A 358 26.42 2.49 29.47
C SER A 358 26.83 1.72 28.21
N GLU A 359 28.08 1.27 28.15
CA GLU A 359 28.60 0.49 27.01
C GLU A 359 27.98 -0.91 26.93
N ARG A 360 27.36 -1.38 28.03
CA ARG A 360 26.72 -2.70 28.12
C ARG A 360 25.23 -2.68 27.74
N ILE A 361 24.72 -1.52 27.36
CA ILE A 361 23.30 -1.26 27.12
C ILE A 361 23.11 -0.81 25.67
N ASN A 362 22.29 -1.54 24.93
CA ASN A 362 21.80 -1.10 23.63
C ASN A 362 20.39 -0.53 23.76
N ILE A 363 20.20 0.71 23.33
CA ILE A 363 18.90 1.39 23.33
C ILE A 363 18.47 1.61 21.89
N SER A 364 17.31 1.05 21.55
CA SER A 364 16.65 1.27 20.26
C SER A 364 15.27 1.87 20.46
N LEU A 365 14.87 2.76 19.56
CA LEU A 365 13.52 3.31 19.53
C LEU A 365 12.65 2.43 18.63
N LEU A 366 11.64 1.79 19.20
CA LEU A 366 10.69 0.97 18.43
C LEU A 366 9.65 1.84 17.71
N GLY A 367 9.28 2.98 18.30
CA GLY A 367 8.31 3.91 17.73
C GLY A 367 7.47 4.62 18.79
N LEU A 368 6.33 5.17 18.38
CA LEU A 368 5.38 5.79 19.30
C LEU A 368 4.38 4.76 19.81
N LYS A 369 3.99 4.86 21.07
CA LYS A 369 2.98 3.98 21.67
C LYS A 369 1.62 4.21 21.03
N CYS A 370 1.06 3.17 20.42
CA CYS A 370 -0.33 3.15 19.98
C CYS A 370 -1.23 2.90 21.20
N VAL A 371 -2.11 3.86 21.51
CA VAL A 371 -3.04 3.78 22.65
C VAL A 371 -4.46 3.42 22.23
N GLY A 372 -4.79 3.51 20.93
CA GLY A 372 -6.13 3.24 20.42
C GLY A 372 -6.18 3.12 18.91
N GLY A 373 -7.34 2.68 18.41
CA GLY A 373 -7.63 2.56 16.98
C GLY A 373 -7.03 1.32 16.31
N TYR A 374 -6.37 0.41 17.04
CA TYR A 374 -5.93 -0.86 16.47
C TYR A 374 -6.93 -1.98 16.76
N ASP A 375 -7.28 -2.73 15.73
CA ASP A 375 -8.16 -3.89 15.78
C ASP A 375 -7.59 -5.01 14.89
N GLU A 376 -7.73 -6.28 15.25
CA GLU A 376 -7.16 -7.39 14.44
C GLU A 376 -7.97 -7.65 13.15
N GLU A 377 -9.25 -7.28 13.10
CA GLU A 377 -10.12 -7.43 11.93
C GLU A 377 -9.88 -6.29 10.92
N TYR A 378 -9.82 -5.03 11.38
CA TYR A 378 -9.74 -3.82 10.54
C TYR A 378 -8.35 -3.16 10.51
N GLY A 379 -7.43 -3.57 11.38
CA GLY A 379 -6.10 -2.98 11.52
C GLY A 379 -6.18 -1.60 12.17
N LEU A 380 -5.18 -0.77 11.92
CA LEU A 380 -5.15 0.59 12.47
C LEU A 380 -6.15 1.49 11.70
N ASN A 381 -7.20 1.92 12.40
CA ASN A 381 -8.26 2.78 11.89
C ASN A 381 -8.72 3.80 12.96
N PRO A 382 -8.94 5.09 12.61
CA PRO A 382 -9.28 6.14 13.58
C PRO A 382 -10.70 6.12 14.15
#